data_AF-A0A416PJ10-F1
#
_entry.id   AF-A0A416PJ10-F1
#
_cell.length_a   1.000
_cell.length_b   1.000
_cell.length_c   1.000
_cell.angle_alpha   90.00
_cell.angle_beta   90.00
_cell.angle_gamma   90.00
#
_symmetry.space_group_name_H-M   'P 1'
#
loop_
_entity.id
_entity.type
_entity.pdbx_description
1 polymer ?
#
loop_
_entity_poly.entity_id
_entity_poly.type
_entity_poly.pdbx_seq_one_letter_code
_entity_poly.pdbx_strand_id
1 'polypeptide(L)'
;MDETNEYARYVAAALDTSLITSETAKKVVAEDAFTAEDEISLLMAIANANGDARNYLGMSNDPDIYAKLDQAWNSFILFDDSKLAEIGKEAVQNKVTTGYGLKSAAYSARFLPELTLQYGHSDIKHVHQLMGLLNSENITAKVQLEPKISIYQYLPEWGPIPEATPTYEVKEYEDLALVYAVEYDLELEFDNLEDMNRFDEVIKTYAKKNEGNEEAKGLIYASWWQPLYSSTRTDMPETDYHQIYDCVITNDTYSIHPFTLPEDKDEVVEKLTEISDGLEVVPVERFCNTAFYNYLEGEDYQ
;
A
#
# COMPACT_ATOMS: atom_id res chain seq x y z
N MET A 1 -55.94 -8.94 13.77
CA MET A 1 -54.64 -8.32 14.09
C MET A 1 -53.77 -8.76 12.95
N ASP A 2 -53.63 -7.88 11.96
CA ASP A 2 -52.92 -8.19 10.73
C ASP A 2 -51.50 -8.64 11.09
N GLU A 3 -51.00 -9.67 10.40
CA GLU A 3 -49.58 -10.05 10.40
C GLU A 3 -48.79 -8.95 9.67
N THR A 4 -48.82 -7.72 10.18
CA THR A 4 -48.09 -6.58 9.64
C THR A 4 -46.59 -6.85 9.82
N ASN A 5 -46.06 -7.55 8.82
CA ASN A 5 -44.68 -7.68 8.41
C ASN A 5 -43.71 -7.79 9.59
N GLU A 6 -43.45 -9.02 10.04
CA GLU A 6 -42.45 -9.38 11.07
C GLU A 6 -41.09 -8.68 10.83
N TYR A 7 -40.81 -8.32 9.58
CA TYR A 7 -39.58 -7.68 9.15
C TYR A 7 -39.63 -6.15 9.03
N ALA A 8 -40.78 -5.49 9.23
CA ALA A 8 -40.93 -4.03 9.11
C ALA A 8 -39.95 -3.25 10.00
N ARG A 9 -39.70 -3.74 11.22
CA ARG A 9 -38.71 -3.12 12.13
C ARG A 9 -37.28 -3.20 11.62
N TYR A 10 -36.93 -4.27 10.89
CA TYR A 10 -35.59 -4.44 10.32
C TYR A 10 -35.43 -3.59 9.07
N VAL A 11 -36.47 -3.46 8.24
CA VAL A 11 -36.47 -2.57 7.07
C VAL A 11 -36.35 -1.12 7.50
N ALA A 12 -37.09 -0.71 8.54
CA ALA A 12 -36.98 0.64 9.11
C ALA A 12 -35.57 0.90 9.66
N ALA A 13 -35.02 -0.03 10.45
CA ALA A 13 -33.66 0.09 10.97
C ALA A 13 -32.62 0.18 9.85
N ALA A 14 -32.70 -0.67 8.83
CA ALA A 14 -31.79 -0.67 7.69
C ALA A 14 -31.85 0.65 6.90
N LEU A 15 -33.04 1.26 6.78
CA LEU A 15 -33.20 2.57 6.16
C LEU A 15 -32.60 3.68 7.04
N ASP A 16 -32.87 3.67 8.34
CA ASP A 16 -32.37 4.67 9.29
C ASP A 16 -30.84 4.65 9.41
N THR A 17 -30.21 3.48 9.28
CA THR A 17 -28.75 3.34 9.26
C THR A 17 -28.15 3.50 7.86
N SER A 18 -28.94 3.88 6.85
CA SER A 18 -28.51 3.99 5.45
C SER A 18 -27.93 2.71 4.84
N LEU A 19 -28.25 1.53 5.40
CA LEU A 19 -27.84 0.24 4.84
C LEU A 19 -28.60 -0.07 3.54
N ILE A 20 -29.84 0.41 3.43
CA ILE A 20 -30.65 0.33 2.21
C ILE A 20 -31.16 1.70 1.80
N THR A 21 -31.45 1.87 0.51
CA THR A 21 -32.05 3.10 0.00
C THR A 21 -33.56 3.16 0.28
N SER A 22 -34.14 4.36 0.20
CA SER A 22 -35.60 4.52 0.23
C SER A 22 -36.31 3.77 -0.91
N GLU A 23 -35.64 3.55 -2.04
CA GLU A 23 -36.18 2.79 -3.16
C GLU A 23 -36.23 1.30 -2.84
N THR A 24 -35.13 0.75 -2.32
CA THR A 24 -35.05 -0.64 -1.85
C THR A 24 -36.09 -0.90 -0.74
N ALA A 25 -36.23 0.01 0.22
CA ALA A 25 -37.21 -0.12 1.29
C ALA A 25 -38.66 -0.19 0.75
N LYS A 26 -38.99 0.63 -0.27
CA LYS A 26 -40.32 0.59 -0.92
C LYS A 26 -40.57 -0.74 -1.62
N LYS A 27 -39.57 -1.29 -2.33
CA LYS A 27 -39.67 -2.62 -2.96
C LYS A 27 -39.95 -3.71 -1.93
N VAL A 28 -39.24 -3.71 -0.79
CA VAL A 28 -39.47 -4.69 0.29
C VAL A 28 -40.88 -4.57 0.86
N VAL A 29 -41.37 -3.34 1.11
CA VAL A 29 -42.72 -3.11 1.65
C VAL A 29 -43.81 -3.49 0.64
N ALA A 30 -43.54 -3.33 -0.65
CA ALA A 30 -44.45 -3.71 -1.74
C ALA A 30 -44.40 -5.19 -2.10
N GLU A 31 -43.49 -5.97 -1.50
CA GLU A 31 -43.19 -7.37 -1.88
C GLU A 31 -42.80 -7.52 -3.37
N ASP A 32 -42.15 -6.49 -3.93
CA ASP A 32 -41.66 -6.52 -5.30
C ASP A 32 -40.49 -7.49 -5.46
N ALA A 33 -40.37 -8.08 -6.65
CA ALA A 33 -39.24 -8.94 -6.97
C ALA A 33 -37.93 -8.13 -7.02
N PHE A 34 -36.88 -8.69 -6.43
CA PHE A 34 -35.53 -8.15 -6.52
C PHE A 34 -34.88 -8.53 -7.85
N THR A 35 -34.15 -7.58 -8.44
CA THR A 35 -33.25 -7.85 -9.56
C THR A 35 -31.87 -8.27 -9.03
N ALA A 36 -31.05 -8.87 -9.88
CA ALA A 36 -29.66 -9.16 -9.54
C ALA A 36 -28.87 -7.89 -9.14
N GLU A 37 -29.18 -6.73 -9.75
CA GLU A 37 -28.55 -5.46 -9.39
C GLU A 37 -28.95 -4.99 -7.99
N ASP A 38 -30.20 -5.22 -7.59
CA ASP A 38 -30.66 -4.93 -6.22
C ASP A 38 -29.92 -5.80 -5.19
N GLU A 39 -29.75 -7.10 -5.49
CA GLU A 39 -29.03 -8.04 -4.63
C GLU A 39 -27.54 -7.67 -4.50
N ILE A 40 -26.88 -7.36 -5.62
CA ILE A 40 -25.48 -6.90 -5.62
C ILE A 40 -25.32 -5.62 -4.81
N SER A 41 -26.23 -4.64 -5.01
CA SER A 41 -26.19 -3.37 -4.26
C SER A 41 -26.32 -3.59 -2.76
N LEU A 42 -27.21 -4.49 -2.34
CA LEU A 42 -27.39 -4.84 -0.92
C LEU A 42 -26.16 -5.55 -0.35
N LEU A 43 -25.58 -6.50 -1.09
CA LEU A 43 -24.35 -7.20 -0.67
C LEU A 43 -23.18 -6.22 -0.51
N MET A 44 -23.03 -5.27 -1.44
CA MET A 44 -22.01 -4.22 -1.34
C MET A 44 -22.26 -3.29 -0.15
N ALA A 45 -23.51 -2.92 0.13
CA ALA A 45 -23.84 -2.11 1.31
C ALA A 45 -23.50 -2.84 2.63
N ILE A 46 -23.78 -4.15 2.70
CA ILE A 46 -23.39 -4.99 3.85
C ILE A 46 -21.87 -5.06 3.99
N ALA A 47 -21.15 -5.30 2.88
CA ALA A 47 -19.69 -5.34 2.89
C ALA A 47 -19.09 -4.01 3.35
N ASN A 48 -19.63 -2.87 2.91
CA ASN A 48 -19.21 -1.55 3.40
C ASN A 48 -19.48 -1.38 4.90
N ALA A 49 -20.67 -1.76 5.37
CA ALA A 49 -21.07 -1.62 6.77
C ALA A 49 -20.22 -2.49 7.72
N ASN A 50 -19.77 -3.65 7.27
CA ASN A 50 -18.88 -4.54 8.02
C ASN A 50 -17.39 -4.15 7.91
N GLY A 51 -17.05 -3.24 7.01
CA GLY A 51 -15.65 -2.90 6.72
C GLY A 51 -14.92 -3.94 5.88
N ASP A 52 -15.64 -4.76 5.12
CA ASP A 52 -15.11 -5.81 4.22
C ASP A 52 -14.90 -5.30 2.78
N ALA A 53 -15.52 -4.18 2.40
CA ALA A 53 -15.36 -3.55 1.10
C ALA A 53 -14.01 -2.80 0.95
N ARG A 54 -13.79 -2.07 -0.16
CA ARG A 54 -12.62 -1.20 -0.36
C ARG A 54 -12.37 -0.30 0.86
N ASN A 55 -11.15 -0.29 1.36
CA ASN A 55 -10.71 0.48 2.52
C ASN A 55 -9.91 1.69 2.05
N TYR A 56 -10.45 2.88 2.22
CA TYR A 56 -9.76 4.10 1.79
C TYR A 56 -10.18 5.31 2.60
N LEU A 57 -9.29 6.28 2.69
CA LEU A 57 -9.51 7.52 3.42
C LEU A 57 -10.48 8.44 2.66
N GLY A 58 -10.33 8.52 1.33
CA GLY A 58 -11.16 9.37 0.48
C GLY A 58 -10.63 9.42 -0.95
N MET A 59 -11.16 10.32 -1.74
CA MET A 59 -10.64 10.64 -3.07
C MET A 59 -9.48 11.64 -2.95
N SER A 60 -8.52 11.59 -3.88
CA SER A 60 -7.37 12.49 -3.92
C SER A 60 -7.74 13.98 -4.06
N ASN A 61 -8.95 14.27 -4.53
CA ASN A 61 -9.49 15.62 -4.70
C ASN A 61 -10.56 15.99 -3.64
N ASP A 62 -10.80 15.14 -2.64
CA ASP A 62 -11.73 15.47 -1.56
C ASP A 62 -11.21 16.70 -0.78
N PRO A 63 -12.07 17.70 -0.45
CA PRO A 63 -11.64 18.89 0.28
C PRO A 63 -10.99 18.62 1.64
N ASP A 64 -11.24 17.46 2.23
CA ASP A 64 -10.74 17.04 3.54
C ASP A 64 -9.62 15.98 3.48
N ILE A 65 -9.13 15.63 2.28
CA ILE A 65 -8.16 14.53 2.10
C ILE A 65 -6.87 14.75 2.91
N TYR A 66 -6.35 15.98 2.98
CA TYR A 66 -5.15 16.28 3.76
C TYR A 66 -5.34 16.03 5.26
N ALA A 67 -6.51 16.40 5.80
CA ALA A 67 -6.79 16.17 7.21
C ALA A 67 -6.89 14.67 7.54
N LYS A 68 -7.45 13.87 6.62
CA LYS A 68 -7.53 12.41 6.78
C LYS A 68 -6.16 11.74 6.68
N LEU A 69 -5.32 12.19 5.75
CA LEU A 69 -3.93 11.75 5.60
C LEU A 69 -3.11 12.07 6.86
N ASP A 70 -3.19 13.30 7.37
CA ASP A 70 -2.53 13.70 8.61
C ASP A 70 -3.02 12.85 9.80
N GLN A 71 -4.33 12.59 9.91
CA GLN A 71 -4.87 11.75 10.98
C GLN A 71 -4.36 10.30 10.89
N ALA A 72 -4.32 9.72 9.69
CA ALA A 72 -3.77 8.39 9.47
C ALA A 72 -2.28 8.36 9.83
N TRP A 73 -1.47 9.24 9.24
CA TRP A 73 -0.02 9.31 9.47
C TRP A 73 0.35 9.50 10.93
N ASN A 74 -0.33 10.39 11.66
CA ASN A 74 -0.05 10.64 13.07
C ASN A 74 -0.44 9.48 13.99
N SER A 75 -1.19 8.49 13.50
CA SER A 75 -1.50 7.25 14.23
C SER A 75 -0.42 6.18 14.06
N PHE A 76 0.49 6.35 13.09
CA PHE A 76 1.50 5.35 12.78
C PHE A 76 2.60 5.36 13.84
N ILE A 77 2.85 4.19 14.41
CA ILE A 77 3.92 3.93 15.35
C ILE A 77 4.66 2.67 14.89
N LEU A 78 5.89 2.47 15.36
CA LEU A 78 6.54 1.18 15.24
C LEU A 78 5.65 0.09 15.85
N PHE A 79 5.32 -0.90 15.03
CA PHE A 79 4.67 -2.15 15.41
C PHE A 79 5.63 -3.31 15.15
N ASP A 80 5.36 -4.47 15.75
CA ASP A 80 6.29 -5.59 15.67
C ASP A 80 5.53 -6.90 15.69
N ASP A 81 6.07 -7.89 14.99
CA ASP A 81 5.71 -9.30 15.11
C ASP A 81 6.99 -10.07 15.35
N SER A 82 7.17 -10.59 16.56
CA SER A 82 8.46 -11.17 16.96
C SER A 82 8.89 -12.35 16.10
N LYS A 83 7.94 -13.09 15.53
CA LYS A 83 8.25 -14.24 14.67
C LYS A 83 8.76 -13.74 13.32
N LEU A 84 8.03 -12.82 12.69
CA LEU A 84 8.43 -12.22 11.42
C LEU A 84 9.71 -11.37 11.54
N ALA A 85 9.92 -10.68 12.67
CA ALA A 85 11.12 -9.92 12.94
C ALA A 85 12.36 -10.82 13.02
N GLU A 86 12.24 -12.00 13.64
CA GLU A 86 13.32 -12.98 13.67
C GLU A 86 13.63 -13.54 12.27
N ILE A 87 12.59 -13.94 11.53
CA ILE A 87 12.71 -14.43 10.15
C ILE A 87 13.37 -13.38 9.25
N GLY A 88 12.88 -12.14 9.29
CA GLY A 88 13.41 -11.05 8.47
C GLY A 88 14.84 -10.66 8.87
N LYS A 89 15.16 -10.66 10.17
CA LYS A 89 16.54 -10.45 10.64
C LYS A 89 17.47 -11.53 10.10
N GLU A 90 17.08 -12.80 10.19
CA GLU A 90 17.86 -13.93 9.67
C GLU A 90 18.01 -13.84 8.14
N ALA A 91 16.97 -13.43 7.42
CA ALA A 91 17.02 -13.22 5.97
C ALA A 91 18.07 -12.16 5.58
N VAL A 92 18.12 -11.03 6.30
CA VAL A 92 19.13 -9.98 6.06
C VAL A 92 20.52 -10.45 6.47
N GLN A 93 20.65 -11.09 7.63
CA GLN A 93 21.92 -11.61 8.14
C GLN A 93 22.55 -12.64 7.19
N ASN A 94 21.73 -13.52 6.61
CA ASN A 94 22.14 -14.54 5.65
C ASN A 94 22.26 -14.01 4.21
N LYS A 95 22.06 -12.69 3.99
CA LYS A 95 22.09 -12.04 2.69
C LYS A 95 21.12 -12.63 1.67
N VAL A 96 19.99 -13.13 2.15
CA VAL A 96 18.86 -13.55 1.31
C VAL A 96 18.18 -12.32 0.71
N THR A 97 18.15 -11.22 1.47
CA THR A 97 17.67 -9.91 1.03
C THR A 97 18.48 -8.81 1.71
N THR A 98 18.43 -7.58 1.19
CA THR A 98 19.04 -6.39 1.80
C THR A 98 18.10 -5.67 2.77
N GLY A 99 16.80 -5.99 2.72
CA GLY A 99 15.77 -5.45 3.59
C GLY A 99 14.38 -5.99 3.27
N TYR A 100 13.41 -5.62 4.10
CA TYR A 100 12.02 -6.03 3.95
C TYR A 100 11.08 -4.98 4.56
N GLY A 101 9.85 -4.93 4.06
CA GLY A 101 8.78 -4.18 4.72
C GLY A 101 7.99 -5.08 5.67
N LEU A 102 7.67 -4.62 6.87
CA LEU A 102 6.66 -5.22 7.75
C LEU A 102 5.34 -4.45 7.60
N LYS A 103 4.25 -5.17 7.32
CA LYS A 103 2.91 -4.61 7.09
C LYS A 103 1.85 -5.30 7.94
N SER A 104 0.69 -4.66 8.07
CA SER A 104 -0.51 -5.24 8.69
C SER A 104 -1.68 -5.25 7.71
N ALA A 105 -2.31 -6.42 7.55
CA ALA A 105 -3.50 -6.62 6.72
C ALA A 105 -4.70 -5.77 7.16
N ALA A 106 -4.71 -5.24 8.39
CA ALA A 106 -5.75 -4.34 8.89
C ALA A 106 -5.86 -3.04 8.07
N TYR A 107 -4.77 -2.63 7.41
CA TYR A 107 -4.73 -1.42 6.59
C TYR A 107 -4.98 -1.67 5.10
N SER A 108 -5.06 -2.95 4.68
CA SER A 108 -5.19 -3.32 3.27
C SER A 108 -6.28 -2.53 2.56
N ALA A 109 -5.91 -1.86 1.47
CA ALA A 109 -6.82 -1.01 0.69
C ALA A 109 -7.95 -1.81 0.01
N ARG A 110 -7.70 -3.09 -0.31
CA ARG A 110 -8.64 -3.98 -1.03
C ARG A 110 -9.16 -3.35 -2.33
N PHE A 111 -8.27 -2.64 -3.02
CA PHE A 111 -8.55 -2.02 -4.31
C PHE A 111 -8.52 -3.03 -5.45
N LEU A 112 -9.06 -2.61 -6.60
CA LEU A 112 -8.99 -3.39 -7.84
C LEU A 112 -7.55 -3.43 -8.37
N PRO A 113 -6.91 -4.60 -8.49
CA PRO A 113 -5.53 -4.72 -8.98
C PRO A 113 -5.30 -4.02 -10.32
N GLU A 114 -6.29 -4.07 -11.22
CA GLU A 114 -6.21 -3.53 -12.57
C GLU A 114 -6.14 -2.00 -12.62
N LEU A 115 -6.46 -1.33 -11.52
CA LEU A 115 -6.51 0.13 -11.40
C LEU A 115 -5.63 0.65 -10.27
N THR A 116 -4.73 -0.17 -9.71
CA THR A 116 -4.00 0.17 -8.49
C THR A 116 -2.50 0.32 -8.70
N LEU A 117 -1.94 1.39 -8.16
CA LEU A 117 -0.51 1.54 -7.90
C LEU A 117 -0.25 1.71 -6.39
N GLN A 118 0.79 1.03 -5.93
CA GLN A 118 1.37 1.21 -4.61
C GLN A 118 2.59 2.14 -4.75
N TYR A 119 2.63 3.24 -4.01
CA TYR A 119 3.77 4.17 -3.96
C TYR A 119 4.36 4.26 -2.54
N GLY A 120 5.56 3.73 -2.34
CA GLY A 120 6.27 3.79 -1.06
C GLY A 120 6.98 5.13 -0.85
N HIS A 121 6.77 5.77 0.31
CA HIS A 121 7.49 6.97 0.73
C HIS A 121 7.39 7.16 2.27
N SER A 122 8.14 8.11 2.84
CA SER A 122 8.25 8.32 4.30
C SER A 122 7.96 9.75 4.78
N ASP A 123 7.34 10.59 3.95
CA ASP A 123 7.12 12.01 4.27
C ASP A 123 5.68 12.43 3.94
N ILE A 124 4.93 12.88 4.94
CA ILE A 124 3.52 13.23 4.78
C ILE A 124 3.32 14.50 3.93
N LYS A 125 4.29 15.43 3.93
CA LYS A 125 4.22 16.63 3.07
C LYS A 125 4.37 16.26 1.61
N HIS A 126 5.13 15.20 1.31
CA HIS A 126 5.21 14.66 -0.05
C HIS A 126 3.83 14.23 -0.54
N VAL A 127 3.09 13.42 0.23
CA VAL A 127 1.74 12.98 -0.14
C VAL A 127 0.79 14.15 -0.32
N HIS A 128 0.82 15.17 0.57
CA HIS A 128 -0.02 16.36 0.39
C HIS A 128 0.23 17.05 -0.95
N GLN A 129 1.49 17.22 -1.34
CA GLN A 129 1.82 17.82 -2.64
C GLN A 129 1.48 16.90 -3.80
N LEU A 130 1.63 15.58 -3.64
CA LEU A 130 1.23 14.60 -4.64
C LEU A 130 -0.28 14.66 -4.89
N MET A 131 -1.12 14.72 -3.85
CA MET A 131 -2.57 14.86 -4.01
C MET A 131 -2.93 16.15 -4.78
N GLY A 132 -2.29 17.28 -4.43
CA GLY A 132 -2.46 18.53 -5.16
C GLY A 132 -2.00 18.45 -6.61
N LEU A 133 -0.92 17.72 -6.87
CA LEU A 133 -0.36 17.48 -8.20
C LEU A 133 -1.29 16.60 -9.05
N LEU A 134 -1.80 15.49 -8.52
CA LEU A 134 -2.78 14.65 -9.20
C LEU A 134 -4.00 15.47 -9.62
N ASN A 135 -4.52 16.28 -8.70
CA ASN A 135 -5.64 17.18 -8.99
C ASN A 135 -5.31 18.21 -10.07
N SER A 136 -4.10 18.80 -10.08
CA SER A 136 -3.70 19.75 -11.14
C SER A 136 -3.56 19.09 -12.51
N GLU A 137 -3.23 17.81 -12.54
CA GLU A 137 -3.14 16.99 -13.75
C GLU A 137 -4.49 16.35 -14.15
N ASN A 138 -5.58 16.72 -13.46
CA ASN A 138 -6.92 16.16 -13.62
C ASN A 138 -6.98 14.64 -13.42
N ILE A 139 -6.12 14.12 -12.54
CA ILE A 139 -6.09 12.71 -12.12
C ILE A 139 -6.76 12.60 -10.76
N THR A 140 -7.75 11.71 -10.66
CA THR A 140 -8.43 11.39 -9.41
C THR A 140 -8.24 9.91 -9.09
N ALA A 141 -8.01 9.61 -7.80
CA ALA A 141 -7.85 8.24 -7.31
C ALA A 141 -8.46 8.12 -5.91
N LYS A 142 -8.92 6.91 -5.54
CA LYS A 142 -9.13 6.55 -4.13
C LYS A 142 -7.78 6.43 -3.47
N VAL A 143 -7.68 6.92 -2.24
CA VAL A 143 -6.42 7.04 -1.51
C VAL A 143 -6.49 6.24 -0.23
N GLN A 144 -5.54 5.33 -0.06
CA GLN A 144 -5.31 4.65 1.21
C GLN A 144 -3.85 4.76 1.61
N LEU A 145 -3.61 4.97 2.90
CA LEU A 145 -2.27 5.02 3.48
C LEU A 145 -2.04 3.77 4.33
N GLU A 146 -1.19 2.87 3.86
CA GLU A 146 -0.81 1.66 4.59
C GLU A 146 0.50 1.90 5.35
N PRO A 147 0.51 1.84 6.69
CA PRO A 147 1.74 1.96 7.45
C PRO A 147 2.64 0.77 7.16
N LYS A 148 3.92 1.06 6.96
CA LYS A 148 4.96 0.07 6.75
C LYS A 148 6.13 0.39 7.66
N ILE A 149 6.80 -0.65 8.15
CA ILE A 149 8.12 -0.49 8.74
C ILE A 149 9.11 -1.04 7.75
N SER A 150 10.02 -0.20 7.27
CA SER A 150 11.12 -0.62 6.41
C SER A 150 12.28 -1.04 7.31
N ILE A 151 12.69 -2.30 7.17
CA ILE A 151 13.80 -2.89 7.91
C ILE A 151 14.92 -3.26 6.95
N TYR A 152 16.11 -2.69 7.15
CA TYR A 152 17.26 -2.89 6.26
C TYR A 152 18.57 -2.74 7.00
N GLN A 153 19.65 -3.24 6.41
CA GLN A 153 20.99 -3.14 7.00
C GLN A 153 21.43 -1.68 7.13
N TYR A 154 21.83 -1.28 8.34
CA TYR A 154 22.53 -0.01 8.57
C TYR A 154 23.97 -0.13 8.12
N LEU A 155 24.41 0.83 7.31
CA LEU A 155 25.78 0.88 6.82
C LEU A 155 26.61 1.89 7.63
N PRO A 156 27.74 1.50 8.25
CA PRO A 156 28.55 2.39 9.10
C PRO A 156 29.04 3.68 8.41
N GLU A 157 29.17 3.67 7.08
CA GLU A 157 29.48 4.84 6.27
C GLU A 157 28.43 5.95 6.32
N TRP A 158 27.20 5.65 6.76
CA TRP A 158 26.15 6.66 6.96
C TRP A 158 26.38 7.54 8.20
N GLY A 159 27.32 7.17 9.06
CA GLY A 159 27.73 7.95 10.23
C GLY A 159 27.43 7.23 11.55
N PRO A 160 27.40 7.98 12.68
CA PRO A 160 27.02 7.41 13.96
C PRO A 160 25.53 7.08 13.98
N ILE A 161 25.17 6.01 14.70
CA ILE A 161 23.78 5.66 14.96
C ILE A 161 23.09 6.83 15.67
N PRO A 162 21.99 7.38 15.10
CA PRO A 162 21.26 8.47 15.73
C PRO A 162 20.46 7.99 16.94
N GLU A 163 20.03 8.92 17.78
CA GLU A 163 19.10 8.61 18.88
C GLU A 163 17.77 8.09 18.32
N ALA A 164 17.23 7.03 18.94
CA ALA A 164 15.96 6.46 18.55
C ALA A 164 14.81 7.47 18.72
N THR A 165 13.85 7.39 17.80
CA THR A 165 12.62 8.18 17.80
C THR A 165 11.42 7.23 17.68
N PRO A 166 10.17 7.68 17.90
CA PRO A 166 8.99 6.83 17.73
C PRO A 166 8.82 6.24 16.31
N THR A 167 9.52 6.78 15.31
CA THR A 167 9.42 6.42 13.90
C THR A 167 10.73 5.93 13.29
N TYR A 168 11.81 5.87 14.07
CA TYR A 168 13.13 5.47 13.57
C TYR A 168 13.98 4.92 14.71
N GLU A 169 14.53 3.72 14.55
CA GLU A 169 15.53 3.17 15.45
C GLU A 169 16.56 2.33 14.68
N VAL A 170 17.75 2.17 15.26
CA VAL A 170 18.75 1.20 14.78
C VAL A 170 18.98 0.19 15.90
N LYS A 171 18.79 -1.09 15.60
CA LYS A 171 19.06 -2.20 16.51
C LYS A 171 20.39 -2.85 16.15
N GLU A 172 21.30 -2.87 17.10
CA GLU A 172 22.60 -3.54 16.96
C GLU A 172 22.51 -5.00 17.39
N TYR A 173 23.06 -5.88 16.57
CA TYR A 173 23.28 -7.31 16.78
C TYR A 173 24.78 -7.60 16.64
N GLU A 174 25.22 -8.83 16.94
CA GLU A 174 26.66 -9.18 17.01
C GLU A 174 27.43 -8.83 15.72
N ASP A 175 26.87 -9.13 14.55
CA ASP A 175 27.52 -8.92 13.24
C ASP A 175 26.69 -8.02 12.29
N LEU A 176 25.64 -7.38 12.78
CA LEU A 176 24.65 -6.67 11.97
C LEU A 176 24.02 -5.51 12.74
N ALA A 177 23.74 -4.40 12.07
CA ALA A 177 22.83 -3.38 12.59
C ALA A 177 21.66 -3.24 11.62
N LEU A 178 20.44 -3.22 12.14
CA LEU A 178 19.21 -3.07 11.34
C LEU A 178 18.54 -1.74 11.65
N VAL A 179 18.25 -0.98 10.60
CA VAL A 179 17.36 0.18 10.66
C VAL A 179 15.92 -0.32 10.73
N TYR A 180 15.09 0.35 11.53
CA TYR A 180 13.64 0.24 11.52
C TYR A 180 13.09 1.64 11.31
N ALA A 181 12.47 1.89 10.15
CA ALA A 181 11.92 3.19 9.79
C ALA A 181 10.42 3.09 9.51
N VAL A 182 9.61 3.94 10.15
CA VAL A 182 8.19 4.07 9.81
C VAL A 182 8.08 4.81 8.48
N GLU A 183 7.41 4.15 7.55
CA GLU A 183 7.09 4.65 6.22
C GLU A 183 5.62 4.38 5.92
N TYR A 184 5.20 4.68 4.71
CA TYR A 184 3.92 4.24 4.18
C TYR A 184 4.08 3.64 2.80
N ASP A 185 3.10 2.81 2.46
CA ASP A 185 2.72 2.59 1.08
C ASP A 185 1.40 3.33 0.83
N LEU A 186 1.42 4.23 -0.14
CA LEU A 186 0.26 4.96 -0.63
C LEU A 186 -0.38 4.13 -1.74
N GLU A 187 -1.53 3.53 -1.44
CA GLU A 187 -2.33 2.82 -2.43
C GLU A 187 -3.25 3.80 -3.15
N LEU A 188 -3.25 3.75 -4.48
CA LEU A 188 -4.03 4.61 -5.36
C LEU A 188 -4.87 3.75 -6.33
N GLU A 189 -6.19 3.69 -6.14
CA GLU A 189 -7.12 3.13 -7.15
C GLU A 189 -7.60 4.26 -8.06
N PHE A 190 -7.13 4.28 -9.30
CA PHE A 190 -7.51 5.30 -10.29
C PHE A 190 -8.91 5.03 -10.85
N ASP A 191 -9.60 6.11 -11.28
CA ASP A 191 -10.93 5.99 -11.89
C ASP A 191 -10.90 5.20 -13.21
N ASN A 192 -9.77 5.21 -13.92
CA ASN A 192 -9.59 4.55 -15.20
C ASN A 192 -8.11 4.28 -15.51
N LEU A 193 -7.87 3.46 -16.54
CA LEU A 193 -6.53 3.07 -16.98
C LEU A 193 -5.72 4.23 -17.59
N GLU A 194 -6.37 5.21 -18.22
CA GLU A 194 -5.67 6.35 -18.84
C GLU A 194 -4.97 7.17 -17.76
N ASP A 195 -5.66 7.47 -16.66
CA ASP A 195 -5.08 8.21 -15.54
C ASP A 195 -4.02 7.41 -14.79
N MET A 196 -4.24 6.10 -14.58
CA MET A 196 -3.21 5.23 -14.00
C MET A 196 -1.93 5.22 -14.84
N ASN A 197 -2.04 5.11 -16.17
CA ASN A 197 -0.89 5.09 -17.07
C ASN A 197 -0.16 6.44 -17.11
N ARG A 198 -0.85 7.56 -16.91
CA ARG A 198 -0.26 8.91 -16.84
C ARG A 198 0.54 9.14 -15.55
N PHE A 199 0.29 8.37 -14.50
CA PHE A 199 0.94 8.55 -13.19
C PHE A 199 2.47 8.54 -13.28
N ASP A 200 3.03 7.62 -14.07
CA ASP A 200 4.49 7.50 -14.25
C ASP A 200 5.12 8.78 -14.82
N GLU A 201 4.49 9.38 -15.84
CA GLU A 201 4.95 10.64 -16.44
C GLU A 201 4.89 11.79 -15.42
N VAL A 202 3.84 11.84 -14.59
CA VAL A 202 3.68 12.83 -13.53
C VAL A 202 4.80 12.69 -12.50
N ILE A 203 5.12 11.47 -12.05
CA ILE A 203 6.21 11.25 -11.10
C ILE A 203 7.56 11.59 -11.70
N LYS A 204 7.85 11.14 -12.93
CA LYS A 204 9.10 11.46 -13.64
C LYS A 204 9.30 12.97 -13.81
N THR A 205 8.23 13.72 -14.02
CA THR A 205 8.28 15.17 -14.25
C THR A 205 8.44 15.97 -12.95
N TYR A 206 7.69 15.59 -11.91
CA TYR A 206 7.50 16.46 -10.74
C TYR A 206 7.96 15.86 -9.41
N ALA A 207 8.32 14.58 -9.35
CA ALA A 207 8.63 13.89 -8.09
C ALA A 207 9.92 13.05 -8.11
N LYS A 208 10.62 13.00 -9.25
CA LYS A 208 11.90 12.30 -9.41
C LYS A 208 13.06 13.28 -9.57
N LYS A 209 14.11 13.09 -8.78
CA LYS A 209 15.42 13.74 -8.99
C LYS A 209 16.17 13.09 -10.14
N ASN A 210 16.88 13.91 -10.89
CA ASN A 210 17.75 13.51 -12.00
C ASN A 210 19.03 14.34 -11.96
N GLU A 211 20.06 13.88 -12.66
CA GLU A 211 21.29 14.66 -12.85
C GLU A 211 20.95 16.04 -13.44
N GLY A 212 21.54 17.09 -12.87
CA GLY A 212 21.25 18.48 -13.20
C GLY A 212 20.06 19.10 -12.46
N ASN A 213 19.32 18.32 -11.64
CA ASN A 213 18.30 18.83 -10.72
C ASN A 213 18.45 18.26 -9.30
N GLU A 214 19.69 18.18 -8.83
CA GLU A 214 20.06 17.68 -7.49
C GLU A 214 19.36 18.46 -6.38
N GLU A 215 19.21 19.77 -6.58
CA GLU A 215 18.55 20.71 -5.68
C GLU A 215 17.01 20.59 -5.68
N ALA A 216 16.45 19.67 -6.47
CA ALA A 216 15.01 19.39 -6.59
C ALA A 216 14.14 20.64 -6.86
N LYS A 217 14.67 21.60 -7.61
CA LYS A 217 13.91 22.81 -7.96
C LYS A 217 12.79 22.43 -8.92
N GLY A 218 11.57 22.82 -8.57
CA GLY A 218 10.37 22.50 -9.35
C GLY A 218 9.80 21.11 -9.07
N LEU A 219 10.43 20.32 -8.20
CA LEU A 219 9.89 19.03 -7.76
C LEU A 219 9.08 19.19 -6.46
N ILE A 220 8.21 18.21 -6.18
CA ILE A 220 7.50 18.12 -4.92
C ILE A 220 8.45 17.76 -3.78
N TYR A 221 8.03 18.08 -2.56
CA TYR A 221 8.85 17.99 -1.36
C TYR A 221 9.40 16.58 -1.15
N ALA A 222 10.64 16.48 -0.67
CA ALA A 222 11.31 15.20 -0.39
C ALA A 222 11.43 14.22 -1.59
N SER A 223 11.32 14.71 -2.84
CA SER A 223 11.54 13.90 -4.05
C SER A 223 12.84 13.07 -4.00
N TRP A 224 12.73 11.81 -4.39
CA TRP A 224 13.83 10.84 -4.40
C TRP A 224 14.48 10.71 -5.78
N TRP A 225 15.71 10.21 -5.78
CA TRP A 225 16.38 9.77 -7.00
C TRP A 225 15.72 8.52 -7.59
N GLN A 226 15.34 7.60 -6.70
CA GLN A 226 14.63 6.36 -7.00
C GLN A 226 13.25 6.38 -6.31
N PRO A 227 12.22 7.01 -6.90
CA PRO A 227 10.84 6.84 -6.42
C PRO A 227 10.41 5.38 -6.59
N LEU A 228 9.71 4.83 -5.58
CA LEU A 228 9.42 3.41 -5.48
C LEU A 228 7.91 3.16 -5.65
N TYR A 229 7.47 2.81 -6.87
CA TYR A 229 6.08 2.44 -7.10
C TYR A 229 5.94 1.18 -7.95
N SER A 230 4.87 0.42 -7.69
CA SER A 230 4.60 -0.84 -8.36
C SER A 230 3.11 -1.15 -8.47
N SER A 231 2.76 -2.03 -9.40
CA SER A 231 1.43 -2.62 -9.54
C SER A 231 1.51 -4.15 -9.54
N THR A 232 0.41 -4.81 -9.22
CA THR A 232 0.19 -6.26 -9.46
C THR A 232 -0.50 -6.51 -10.81
N ARG A 233 -0.86 -5.46 -11.54
CA ARG A 233 -1.38 -5.55 -12.91
C ARG A 233 -0.31 -6.12 -13.84
N THR A 234 -0.67 -7.11 -14.66
CA THR A 234 0.30 -7.88 -15.47
C THR A 234 0.53 -7.32 -16.88
N ASP A 235 -0.28 -6.36 -17.34
CA ASP A 235 -0.17 -5.71 -18.65
C ASP A 235 0.38 -4.28 -18.56
N MET A 236 1.32 -4.06 -17.63
CA MET A 236 2.02 -2.79 -17.49
C MET A 236 2.95 -2.52 -18.70
N PRO A 237 3.18 -1.25 -19.09
CA PRO A 237 4.09 -0.93 -20.20
C PRO A 237 5.53 -1.39 -19.91
N GLU A 238 6.01 -2.38 -20.65
CA GLU A 238 7.36 -2.98 -20.49
C GLU A 238 8.51 -1.97 -20.65
N THR A 239 8.28 -0.82 -21.29
CA THR A 239 9.29 0.25 -21.43
C THR A 239 9.54 1.02 -20.16
N ASP A 240 8.57 1.05 -19.26
CA ASP A 240 8.57 1.92 -18.06
C ASP A 240 8.45 1.12 -16.76
N TYR A 241 8.03 -0.15 -16.87
CA TYR A 241 7.84 -1.06 -15.75
C TYR A 241 8.52 -2.41 -15.97
N HIS A 242 9.11 -2.93 -14.91
CA HIS A 242 9.90 -4.16 -14.90
C HIS A 242 9.35 -5.15 -13.89
N GLN A 243 9.41 -6.43 -14.25
CA GLN A 243 8.93 -7.51 -13.40
C GLN A 243 9.84 -7.68 -12.18
N ILE A 244 9.23 -7.81 -11.01
CA ILE A 244 9.87 -8.19 -9.74
C ILE A 244 8.95 -9.15 -8.98
N TYR A 245 9.45 -9.72 -7.89
CA TYR A 245 8.66 -10.54 -6.99
C TYR A 245 8.69 -9.99 -5.56
N ASP A 246 7.53 -9.97 -4.92
CA ASP A 246 7.35 -9.74 -3.49
C ASP A 246 7.19 -11.11 -2.81
N CYS A 247 8.20 -11.57 -2.07
CA CYS A 247 8.21 -12.89 -1.45
C CYS A 247 7.54 -12.84 -0.06
N VAL A 248 6.20 -12.80 -0.06
CA VAL A 248 5.40 -12.53 1.14
C VAL A 248 5.45 -13.70 2.13
N ILE A 249 5.74 -13.40 3.40
CA ILE A 249 5.60 -14.34 4.52
C ILE A 249 4.62 -13.75 5.52
N THR A 250 3.54 -14.47 5.82
CA THR A 250 2.44 -13.99 6.67
C THR A 250 2.39 -14.72 8.00
N ASN A 251 2.23 -13.98 9.10
CA ASN A 251 1.93 -14.48 10.42
C ASN A 251 0.70 -13.75 10.97
N ASP A 252 -0.42 -14.46 11.07
CA ASP A 252 -1.73 -13.89 11.44
C ASP A 252 -2.09 -12.64 10.60
N THR A 253 -2.10 -11.45 11.23
CA THR A 253 -2.46 -10.19 10.56
C THR A 253 -1.26 -9.45 9.97
N TYR A 254 -0.03 -9.90 10.22
CA TYR A 254 1.20 -9.23 9.80
C TYR A 254 1.88 -10.01 8.67
N SER A 255 2.65 -9.30 7.85
CA SER A 255 3.43 -9.89 6.78
C SER A 255 4.74 -9.16 6.53
N ILE A 256 5.77 -9.89 6.13
CA ILE A 256 7.01 -9.30 5.60
C ILE A 256 7.07 -9.40 4.08
N HIS A 257 7.70 -8.39 3.47
CA HIS A 257 7.72 -8.15 2.04
C HIS A 257 9.17 -7.92 1.54
N PRO A 258 10.01 -8.97 1.48
CA PRO A 258 11.28 -8.93 0.78
C PRO A 258 11.07 -8.96 -0.74
N PHE A 259 11.62 -7.99 -1.45
CA PHE A 259 11.60 -7.95 -2.92
C PHE A 259 12.80 -8.66 -3.52
N THR A 260 12.61 -9.26 -4.70
CA THR A 260 13.66 -9.95 -5.46
C THR A 260 13.44 -9.80 -6.97
N LEU A 261 14.53 -9.89 -7.73
CA LEU A 261 14.51 -9.91 -9.19
C LEU A 261 14.05 -11.29 -9.71
N PRO A 262 13.51 -11.37 -10.94
CA PRO A 262 13.03 -12.63 -11.51
C PRO A 262 14.07 -13.76 -11.53
N GLU A 263 15.34 -13.45 -11.78
CA GLU A 263 16.45 -14.40 -11.82
C GLU A 263 16.80 -15.01 -10.46
N ASP A 264 16.58 -14.27 -9.37
CA ASP A 264 16.94 -14.67 -8.00
C ASP A 264 15.75 -15.28 -7.25
N LYS A 265 14.52 -15.14 -7.79
CA LYS A 265 13.26 -15.51 -7.13
C LYS A 265 13.26 -16.94 -6.57
N ASP A 266 13.68 -17.94 -7.36
CA ASP A 266 13.62 -19.34 -6.92
C ASP A 266 14.60 -19.59 -5.75
N GLU A 267 15.82 -19.01 -5.80
CA GLU A 267 16.82 -19.12 -4.73
C GLU A 267 16.35 -18.39 -3.46
N VAL A 268 15.78 -17.20 -3.61
CA VAL A 268 15.24 -16.42 -2.47
C VAL A 268 14.09 -17.16 -1.80
N VAL A 269 13.14 -17.70 -2.58
CA VAL A 269 12.01 -18.47 -2.04
C VAL A 269 12.49 -19.72 -1.30
N GLU A 270 13.46 -20.46 -1.85
CA GLU A 270 14.05 -21.63 -1.18
C GLU A 270 14.64 -21.25 0.18
N LYS A 271 15.54 -20.25 0.20
CA LYS A 271 16.20 -19.81 1.44
C LYS A 271 15.22 -19.24 2.48
N LEU A 272 14.23 -18.46 2.04
CA LEU A 272 13.19 -17.95 2.93
C LEU A 272 12.36 -19.09 3.52
N THR A 273 12.08 -20.13 2.73
CA THR A 273 11.33 -21.32 3.21
C THR A 273 12.10 -22.10 4.27
N GLU A 274 13.42 -22.17 4.17
CA GLU A 274 14.26 -22.83 5.18
C GLU A 274 14.18 -22.14 6.55
N ILE A 275 14.05 -20.81 6.56
CA ILE A 275 14.05 -20.00 7.78
C ILE A 275 12.64 -19.57 8.25
N SER A 276 11.59 -19.82 7.47
CA SER A 276 10.23 -19.31 7.74
C SER A 276 9.51 -19.96 8.93
N ASP A 277 10.14 -20.92 9.61
CA ASP A 277 9.58 -21.65 10.76
C ASP A 277 8.15 -22.18 10.48
N GLY A 278 8.01 -22.81 9.31
CA GLY A 278 6.76 -23.43 8.86
C GLY A 278 5.71 -22.48 8.29
N LEU A 279 5.98 -21.17 8.21
CA LEU A 279 5.14 -20.23 7.47
C LEU A 279 5.34 -20.40 5.96
N GLU A 280 4.28 -20.21 5.20
CA GLU A 280 4.32 -20.26 3.74
C GLU A 280 5.01 -19.01 3.18
N VAL A 281 5.88 -19.21 2.18
CA VAL A 281 6.48 -18.14 1.39
C VAL A 281 5.75 -18.05 0.06
N VAL A 282 5.05 -16.93 -0.17
CA VAL A 282 4.22 -16.73 -1.36
C VAL A 282 4.86 -15.66 -2.25
N PRO A 283 5.52 -16.03 -3.36
CA PRO A 283 6.00 -15.05 -4.33
C PRO A 283 4.82 -14.44 -5.09
N VAL A 284 4.65 -13.13 -4.95
CA VAL A 284 3.65 -12.33 -5.67
C VAL A 284 4.34 -11.56 -6.77
N GLU A 285 3.91 -11.78 -8.01
CA GLU A 285 4.40 -11.04 -9.17
C GLU A 285 3.97 -9.57 -9.09
N ARG A 286 4.92 -8.66 -9.36
CA ARG A 286 4.69 -7.22 -9.44
C ARG A 286 5.47 -6.60 -10.58
N PHE A 287 5.04 -5.42 -11.00
CA PHE A 287 5.69 -4.60 -12.01
C PHE A 287 6.03 -3.25 -11.39
N CYS A 288 7.31 -2.97 -11.19
CA CYS A 288 7.79 -1.72 -10.60
C CYS A 288 8.35 -0.78 -11.66
N ASN A 289 8.37 0.52 -11.36
CA ASN A 289 8.96 1.50 -12.27
C ASN A 289 10.48 1.31 -12.42
N THR A 290 11.05 1.76 -13.54
CA THR A 290 12.51 1.66 -13.80
C THR A 290 13.39 2.12 -12.64
N ALA A 291 13.01 3.20 -11.96
CA ALA A 291 13.80 3.74 -10.85
C ALA A 291 13.89 2.75 -9.67
N PHE A 292 12.78 2.09 -9.34
CA PHE A 292 12.75 1.04 -8.32
C PHE A 292 13.49 -0.22 -8.79
N TYR A 293 13.33 -0.61 -10.05
CA TYR A 293 14.06 -1.74 -10.61
C TYR A 293 15.60 -1.56 -10.50
N ASN A 294 16.13 -0.41 -10.92
CA ASN A 294 17.55 -0.09 -10.80
C ASN A 294 18.04 -0.12 -9.33
N TYR A 295 17.20 0.32 -8.40
CA TYR A 295 17.50 0.23 -6.97
C TYR A 295 17.67 -1.23 -6.50
N LEU A 296 16.87 -2.17 -7.02
CA LEU A 296 16.98 -3.59 -6.69
C LEU A 296 18.20 -4.25 -7.33
N GLU A 297 18.59 -3.84 -8.54
CA GLU A 297 19.83 -4.29 -9.18
C GLU A 297 21.10 -3.78 -8.48
N GLY A 298 20.96 -2.82 -7.56
CA GLY A 298 22.08 -2.14 -6.94
C GLY A 298 22.82 -1.21 -7.90
N GLU A 299 22.19 -0.85 -9.02
CA GLU A 299 22.71 0.17 -9.92
C GLU A 299 22.56 1.55 -9.29
N ASP A 300 23.61 2.36 -9.43
CA ASP A 300 23.59 3.75 -8.99
C ASP A 300 22.55 4.53 -9.83
N TYR A 301 22.14 5.71 -9.36
CA TYR A 301 21.04 6.58 -9.83
C TYR A 301 21.05 7.05 -11.32
N GLN A 302 21.74 6.35 -12.22
CA GLN A 302 21.91 6.65 -13.65
C GLN A 302 20.73 6.16 -14.50
#